data_AF-A0A0W0TL93-F1
#
_entry.id   AF-A0A0W0TL93-F1
#
_cell.length_a   1.000
_cell.length_b   1.000
_cell.length_c   1.000
_cell.angle_alpha   90.00
_cell.angle_beta   90.00
_cell.angle_gamma   90.00
#
_symmetry.space_group_name_H-M   'P 1'
#
loop_
_entity.id
_entity.type
_entity.pdbx_description
1 polymer ?
#
loop_
_entity_poly.entity_id
_entity_poly.type
_entity_poly.pdbx_seq_one_letter_code
_entity_poly.pdbx_strand_id
1 'polypeptide(L)'
;MPKFFRNPTRIGIPSLYTLPHRTFSTRIGEFSLATTPKQTGKIVKILFSGNSNPLSTLSKNLIEPHKNSLFIGTTPTTTSLTSTFGKSVYPGHNFSFITDENGAIACSMSKRPDTNRVVSKQKRIPDPRFKDLPPDLRVFLPQFTSVEEDLKKWFERAKSLPHYPLFFHIIPLVPGLSINAKTYRENVEYLLAEKANYTLHSTLHPLYDRYIPASNCNSATEQAIFGPHTRSVQDMFCQEAVMEMVSKLVEDKEKYLQTSDSLGLTQGIEKSEITEENYRALFTA
;
A
#
# COMPACT_ATOMS: atom_id res chain seq x y z
N MET A 1 29.81 22.71 42.08
CA MET A 1 29.62 22.00 40.80
C MET A 1 28.15 21.97 40.46
N PRO A 2 27.67 22.68 39.42
CA PRO A 2 26.26 22.64 39.05
C PRO A 2 25.97 21.37 38.24
N LYS A 3 24.94 20.63 38.66
CA LYS A 3 24.38 19.48 37.94
C LYS A 3 23.66 19.99 36.70
N PHE A 4 24.15 19.62 35.52
CA PHE A 4 23.41 19.72 34.27
C PHE A 4 22.18 18.82 34.35
N PHE A 5 21.02 19.39 34.62
CA PHE A 5 19.76 18.75 34.27
C PHE A 5 19.63 18.85 32.74
N ARG A 6 19.90 17.72 32.07
CA ARG A 6 19.45 17.53 30.69
C ARG A 6 17.92 17.57 30.73
N ASN A 7 17.35 18.58 30.06
CA ASN A 7 15.93 18.59 29.73
C ASN A 7 15.59 17.25 29.06
N PRO A 8 14.58 16.50 29.54
CA PRO A 8 14.04 15.42 28.76
C PRO A 8 13.44 16.06 27.50
N THR A 9 14.01 15.74 26.35
CA THR A 9 13.39 16.00 25.04
C THR A 9 11.97 15.45 25.13
N ARG A 10 10.96 16.33 25.10
CA ARG A 10 9.58 15.92 24.83
C ARG A 10 9.57 15.36 23.41
N ILE A 11 9.87 14.08 23.27
CA ILE A 11 9.57 13.31 22.07
C ILE A 11 8.04 13.21 22.07
N GLY A 12 7.40 14.10 21.31
CA GLY A 12 5.95 14.17 21.23
C GLY A 12 5.40 12.84 20.75
N ILE A 13 4.61 12.19 21.60
CA ILE A 13 3.77 11.05 21.21
C ILE A 13 2.99 11.49 19.96
N PRO A 14 2.93 10.69 18.89
CA PRO A 14 2.09 10.99 17.73
C PRO A 14 0.68 11.33 18.22
N SER A 15 0.10 12.42 17.71
CA SER A 15 -1.27 12.81 18.07
C SER A 15 -2.27 11.79 17.51
N LEU A 16 -2.45 10.70 18.25
CA LEU A 16 -3.41 9.66 17.94
C LEU A 16 -4.76 10.06 18.54
N TYR A 17 -5.75 10.22 17.67
CA TYR A 17 -7.13 10.39 18.10
C TYR A 17 -8.02 9.30 17.53
N THR A 18 -9.01 8.90 18.32
CA THR A 18 -9.99 7.86 17.97
C THR A 18 -11.34 8.50 17.72
N LEU A 19 -11.94 8.25 16.55
CA LEU A 19 -13.32 8.64 16.27
C LEU A 19 -14.18 7.37 16.21
N PRO A 20 -15.06 7.14 17.21
CA PRO A 20 -15.99 6.03 17.16
C PRO A 20 -17.14 6.37 16.20
N HIS A 21 -17.34 5.52 15.20
CA HIS A 21 -18.58 5.48 14.42
C HIS A 21 -19.41 4.28 14.85
N ARG A 22 -20.71 4.30 14.60
CA ARG A 22 -21.60 3.17 14.95
C ARG A 22 -21.18 1.84 14.30
N THR A 23 -20.47 1.89 13.18
CA THR A 23 -20.12 0.72 12.36
C THR A 23 -18.63 0.42 12.24
N PHE A 24 -17.77 1.38 12.59
CA PHE A 24 -16.31 1.23 12.57
C PHE A 24 -15.66 2.19 13.57
N SER A 25 -14.39 1.94 13.90
CA SER A 25 -13.54 2.90 14.61
C SER A 25 -12.42 3.36 13.69
N THR A 26 -12.04 4.63 13.81
CA THR A 26 -10.84 5.16 13.15
C THR A 26 -9.81 5.58 14.17
N ARG A 27 -8.54 5.27 13.91
CA ARG A 27 -7.39 5.89 14.59
C ARG A 27 -6.57 6.63 13.56
N ILE A 28 -6.20 7.86 13.88
CA ILE A 28 -5.52 8.75 12.93
C ILE A 28 -4.17 9.16 13.49
N GLY A 29 -3.13 9.08 12.67
CA GLY A 29 -1.81 9.65 12.91
C GLY A 29 -1.45 10.64 11.81
N GLU A 30 -0.63 11.64 12.13
CA GLU A 30 -0.25 12.72 11.21
C GLU A 30 1.26 12.76 11.01
N PHE A 31 1.69 13.13 9.80
CA PHE A 31 3.12 13.24 9.44
C PHE A 31 3.39 14.44 8.54
N SER A 32 4.60 14.99 8.62
CA SER A 32 5.00 16.16 7.83
C SER A 32 5.44 15.76 6.41
N LEU A 33 4.97 16.52 5.43
CA LEU A 33 5.29 16.33 4.02
C LEU A 33 6.49 17.19 3.62
N ALA A 34 7.28 16.70 2.66
CA ALA A 34 8.47 17.37 2.14
C ALA A 34 8.11 18.51 1.16
N THR A 35 7.42 19.55 1.65
CA THR A 35 6.91 20.68 0.85
C THR A 35 7.18 22.03 1.48
N THR A 36 7.15 23.07 0.65
CA THR A 36 7.10 24.47 1.11
C THR A 36 5.90 25.18 0.48
N PRO A 37 4.95 25.72 1.28
CA PRO A 37 4.89 25.68 2.73
C PRO A 37 4.69 24.24 3.26
N LYS A 38 5.03 24.01 4.54
CA LYS A 38 4.87 22.70 5.17
C LYS A 38 3.41 22.27 5.17
N GLN A 39 3.17 21.05 4.74
CA GLN A 39 1.84 20.41 4.74
C GLN A 39 1.89 19.11 5.54
N THR A 40 0.71 18.63 5.93
CA THR A 40 0.56 17.42 6.75
C THR A 40 -0.18 16.35 5.97
N GLY A 41 0.36 15.13 5.95
CA GLY A 41 -0.32 13.92 5.52
C GLY A 41 -0.90 13.15 6.71
N LYS A 42 -1.82 12.22 6.44
CA LYS A 42 -2.49 11.42 7.47
C LYS A 42 -2.37 9.93 7.19
N ILE A 43 -2.25 9.13 8.24
CA ILE A 43 -2.48 7.69 8.21
C ILE A 43 -3.73 7.41 9.03
N VAL A 44 -4.72 6.76 8.41
CA VAL A 44 -5.98 6.42 9.05
C VAL A 44 -6.12 4.91 9.09
N LYS A 45 -6.16 4.34 10.29
CA LYS A 45 -6.53 2.94 10.51
C LYS A 45 -8.01 2.83 10.76
N ILE A 46 -8.68 1.99 9.99
CA ILE A 46 -10.11 1.69 10.10
C ILE A 46 -10.27 0.26 10.57
N LEU A 47 -11.04 0.07 11.64
CA LEU A 47 -11.43 -1.25 12.12
C LEU A 47 -12.95 -1.37 12.11
N PHE A 48 -13.46 -2.39 11.43
CA PHE A 48 -14.87 -2.72 11.47
C PHE A 48 -15.29 -3.15 12.88
N SER A 49 -16.40 -2.62 13.38
CA SER A 49 -16.87 -2.86 14.76
C SER A 49 -18.38 -3.02 14.88
N GLY A 50 -19.09 -3.20 13.76
CA GLY A 50 -20.56 -3.23 13.73
C GLY A 50 -21.13 -4.49 13.08
N ASN A 51 -22.43 -4.46 12.81
CA ASN A 51 -23.12 -5.46 11.99
C ASN A 51 -23.59 -4.89 10.64
N SER A 52 -23.67 -3.55 10.54
CA SER A 52 -24.17 -2.84 9.36
C SER A 52 -23.06 -2.48 8.39
N ASN A 53 -23.41 -2.35 7.10
CA ASN A 53 -22.50 -1.96 6.03
C ASN A 53 -21.91 -0.55 6.29
N PRO A 54 -20.57 -0.41 6.46
CA PRO A 54 -19.94 0.87 6.77
C PRO A 54 -19.62 1.72 5.54
N LEU A 55 -19.80 1.22 4.32
CA LEU A 55 -19.20 1.78 3.10
C LEU A 55 -19.67 3.21 2.79
N SER A 56 -20.97 3.47 2.87
CA SER A 56 -21.52 4.83 2.64
C SER A 56 -21.03 5.81 3.70
N THR A 57 -20.94 5.36 4.96
CA THR A 57 -20.43 6.16 6.08
C THR A 57 -18.94 6.44 5.93
N LEU A 58 -18.15 5.48 5.42
CA LEU A 58 -16.73 5.67 5.11
C LEU A 58 -16.54 6.71 3.98
N SER A 59 -17.30 6.60 2.90
CA SER A 59 -17.24 7.59 1.81
C SER A 59 -17.50 9.00 2.34
N LYS A 60 -18.64 9.20 3.01
CA LYS A 60 -19.09 10.52 3.47
C LYS A 60 -18.22 11.16 4.54
N ASN A 61 -17.70 10.36 5.48
CA ASN A 61 -17.01 10.90 6.65
C ASN A 61 -15.49 10.88 6.52
N LEU A 62 -14.93 10.09 5.59
CA LEU A 62 -13.49 9.93 5.47
C LEU A 62 -12.96 10.30 4.08
N ILE A 63 -13.67 9.98 3.00
CA ILE A 63 -13.17 10.25 1.64
C ILE A 63 -13.57 11.66 1.19
N GLU A 64 -14.87 11.93 1.15
CA GLU A 64 -15.45 13.19 0.65
C GLU A 64 -14.89 14.46 1.34
N PRO A 65 -14.59 14.48 2.65
CA PRO A 65 -14.02 15.66 3.30
C PRO A 65 -12.60 16.01 2.85
N HIS A 66 -11.88 15.09 2.22
CA HIS A 66 -10.50 15.29 1.77
C HIS A 66 -10.46 15.55 0.27
N LYS A 67 -10.65 16.82 -0.08
CA LYS A 67 -10.61 17.34 -1.44
C LYS A 67 -9.18 17.36 -1.99
N ASN A 68 -9.03 17.26 -3.31
CA ASN A 68 -7.75 17.36 -4.01
C ASN A 68 -6.65 16.54 -3.32
N SER A 69 -6.93 15.28 -3.00
CA SER A 69 -6.05 14.44 -2.18
C SER A 69 -5.77 13.11 -2.87
N LEU A 70 -4.54 12.63 -2.75
CA LEU A 70 -4.17 11.25 -3.03
C LEU A 70 -4.47 10.39 -1.83
N PHE A 71 -5.15 9.28 -2.08
CA PHE A 71 -5.36 8.19 -1.16
C PHE A 71 -4.55 6.98 -1.58
N ILE A 72 -3.90 6.33 -0.62
CA ILE A 72 -3.33 4.99 -0.77
C ILE A 72 -4.00 4.08 0.25
N GLY A 73 -4.85 3.18 -0.24
CA GLY A 73 -5.54 2.17 0.54
C GLY A 73 -4.70 0.91 0.68
N THR A 74 -4.59 0.39 1.89
CA THR A 74 -3.82 -0.81 2.20
C THR A 74 -4.62 -1.75 3.09
N THR A 75 -4.82 -2.98 2.62
CA THR A 75 -5.24 -4.10 3.47
C THR A 75 -4.03 -5.00 3.73
N PRO A 76 -3.71 -5.34 4.99
CA PRO A 76 -2.45 -5.99 5.30
C PRO A 76 -2.41 -7.43 4.81
N THR A 77 -1.20 -7.89 4.49
CA THR A 77 -0.88 -9.30 4.36
C THR A 77 -1.01 -9.94 5.74
N THR A 78 -1.77 -11.02 5.85
CA THR A 78 -1.94 -11.75 7.12
C THR A 78 -1.38 -13.15 6.98
N THR A 79 -0.38 -13.49 7.80
CA THR A 79 0.12 -14.86 7.94
C THR A 79 -0.79 -15.63 8.89
N SER A 80 -1.54 -16.63 8.39
CA SER A 80 -2.26 -17.53 9.29
C SER A 80 -1.24 -18.50 9.92
N LEU A 81 -1.01 -18.37 11.22
CA LEU A 81 -0.17 -19.27 12.03
C LEU A 81 -0.93 -20.53 12.47
N THR A 82 -2.01 -20.93 11.80
CA THR A 82 -2.67 -22.21 12.11
C THR A 82 -1.78 -23.36 11.64
N SER A 83 -1.02 -23.86 12.61
CA SER A 83 0.09 -24.82 12.59
C SER A 83 -0.23 -26.22 12.07
N THR A 84 -1.39 -26.45 11.47
CA THR A 84 -1.82 -27.78 11.03
C THR A 84 -1.65 -28.03 9.53
N PHE A 85 -1.46 -27.00 8.69
CA PHE A 85 -1.33 -27.16 7.23
C PHE A 85 -0.37 -26.16 6.56
N GLY A 86 0.78 -25.89 7.20
CA GLY A 86 1.77 -24.93 6.70
C GLY A 86 1.34 -23.47 6.86
N LYS A 87 2.28 -22.54 6.66
CA LYS A 87 2.01 -21.10 6.71
C LYS A 87 1.19 -20.70 5.48
N SER A 88 -0.11 -20.45 5.65
CA SER A 88 -0.93 -19.84 4.59
C SER A 88 -0.84 -18.32 4.69
N VAL A 89 -0.28 -17.68 3.65
CA VAL A 89 -0.21 -16.23 3.53
C VAL A 89 -1.46 -15.76 2.79
N TYR A 90 -2.31 -15.00 3.47
CA TYR A 90 -3.35 -14.24 2.78
C TYR A 90 -2.73 -12.95 2.25
N PRO A 91 -2.66 -12.75 0.92
CA PRO A 91 -1.99 -11.60 0.35
C PRO A 91 -2.71 -10.32 0.75
N GLY A 92 -1.92 -9.29 1.09
CA GLY A 92 -2.43 -7.94 1.22
C GLY A 92 -2.90 -7.38 -0.13
N HIS A 93 -3.34 -6.12 -0.09
CA HIS A 93 -3.69 -5.39 -1.30
C HIS A 93 -3.44 -3.90 -1.11
N ASN A 94 -2.78 -3.29 -2.10
CA ASN A 94 -2.65 -1.85 -2.23
C ASN A 94 -3.48 -1.34 -3.41
N PHE A 95 -4.13 -0.21 -3.21
CA PHE A 95 -4.80 0.53 -4.26
C PHE A 95 -4.63 2.03 -3.99
N SER A 96 -4.79 2.85 -5.01
CA SER A 96 -4.77 4.29 -4.86
C SER A 96 -5.89 4.96 -5.63
N PHE A 97 -6.22 6.17 -5.23
CA PHE A 97 -7.15 7.02 -5.96
C PHE A 97 -6.92 8.48 -5.59
N ILE A 98 -7.42 9.38 -6.43
CA ILE A 98 -7.42 10.82 -6.15
C ILE A 98 -8.84 11.35 -6.04
N THR A 99 -9.03 12.34 -5.18
CA THR A 99 -10.26 13.12 -5.08
C THR A 99 -10.13 14.48 -5.78
N ASP A 100 -11.25 15.02 -6.26
CA ASP A 100 -11.33 16.36 -6.83
C ASP A 100 -11.64 17.46 -5.78
N GLU A 101 -11.91 18.67 -6.24
CA GLU A 101 -12.30 19.83 -5.43
C GLU A 101 -13.66 19.69 -4.71
N ASN A 102 -14.47 18.73 -5.13
CA ASN A 102 -15.75 18.36 -4.50
C ASN A 102 -15.59 17.19 -3.54
N GLY A 103 -14.42 16.56 -3.47
CA GLY A 103 -14.17 15.36 -2.68
C GLY A 103 -14.64 14.08 -3.36
N ALA A 104 -15.05 14.15 -4.63
CA ALA A 104 -15.44 13.00 -5.41
C ALA A 104 -14.21 12.25 -5.93
N ILE A 105 -14.28 10.93 -5.98
CA ILE A 105 -13.22 10.09 -6.54
C ILE A 105 -13.14 10.37 -8.04
N ALA A 106 -12.03 10.93 -8.49
CA ALA A 106 -11.85 11.35 -9.87
C ALA A 106 -11.10 10.33 -10.74
N CYS A 107 -10.22 9.52 -10.12
CA CYS A 107 -9.46 8.48 -10.80
C CYS A 107 -8.91 7.49 -9.76
N SER A 108 -8.76 6.22 -10.13
CA SER A 108 -8.26 5.17 -9.24
C SER A 108 -7.43 4.12 -9.96
N MET A 109 -6.46 3.56 -9.26
CA MET A 109 -5.68 2.40 -9.67
C MET A 109 -5.78 1.29 -8.64
N SER A 110 -6.23 0.13 -9.08
CA SER A 110 -6.24 -1.09 -8.29
C SER A 110 -6.09 -2.28 -9.22
N LYS A 111 -5.01 -3.04 -9.05
CA LYS A 111 -4.67 -4.18 -9.90
C LYS A 111 -4.75 -5.47 -9.11
N ARG A 112 -5.54 -6.43 -9.60
CA ARG A 112 -5.76 -7.75 -8.99
C ARG A 112 -5.55 -8.86 -10.03
N PRO A 113 -5.30 -10.12 -9.61
CA PRO A 113 -5.29 -11.25 -10.54
C PRO A 113 -6.73 -11.66 -10.88
N ASP A 114 -6.99 -11.95 -12.15
CA ASP A 114 -8.13 -12.79 -12.53
C ASP A 114 -7.76 -14.26 -12.30
N THR A 115 -8.15 -14.79 -11.14
CA THR A 115 -7.78 -16.15 -10.72
C THR A 115 -8.36 -17.26 -11.60
N ASN A 116 -9.33 -16.94 -12.45
CA ASN A 116 -9.92 -17.89 -13.40
C ASN A 116 -9.16 -17.92 -14.74
N ARG A 117 -8.26 -16.97 -14.98
CA ARG A 117 -7.56 -16.81 -16.26
C ARG A 117 -6.04 -16.84 -16.07
N VAL A 118 -5.51 -18.05 -15.94
CA VAL A 118 -4.06 -18.30 -15.88
C VAL A 118 -3.47 -18.21 -17.29
N VAL A 119 -2.43 -17.38 -17.45
CA VAL A 119 -1.69 -17.19 -18.70
C VAL A 119 -0.56 -18.21 -18.81
N SER A 120 0.20 -18.38 -17.74
CA SER A 120 1.36 -19.28 -17.72
C SER A 120 1.78 -19.62 -16.28
N LYS A 121 2.80 -20.48 -16.16
CA LYS A 121 3.55 -20.71 -14.92
C LYS A 121 5.00 -20.29 -15.14
N GLN A 122 5.59 -19.63 -14.15
CA GLN A 122 6.98 -19.18 -14.20
C GLN A 122 7.68 -19.49 -12.89
N LYS A 123 8.98 -19.76 -12.97
CA LYS A 123 9.81 -20.01 -11.80
C LYS A 123 10.00 -18.71 -11.02
N ARG A 124 9.72 -18.75 -9.72
CA ARG A 124 9.91 -17.64 -8.79
C ARG A 124 11.40 -17.38 -8.59
N ILE A 125 11.77 -16.12 -8.36
CA ILE A 125 13.11 -15.82 -7.86
C ILE A 125 13.26 -16.34 -6.41
N PRO A 126 14.47 -16.73 -5.98
CA PRO A 126 14.70 -17.10 -4.59
C PRO A 126 14.32 -15.96 -3.64
N ASP A 127 13.52 -16.26 -2.62
CA ASP A 127 13.14 -15.32 -1.55
C ASP A 127 12.93 -16.14 -0.27
N PRO A 128 13.72 -15.91 0.79
CA PRO A 128 13.65 -16.65 2.05
C PRO A 128 12.27 -16.60 2.72
N ARG A 129 11.51 -15.50 2.54
CA ARG A 129 10.17 -15.31 3.12
C ARG A 129 9.16 -16.32 2.60
N PHE A 130 9.43 -16.86 1.41
CA PHE A 130 8.54 -17.77 0.68
C PHE A 130 9.15 -19.15 0.47
N LYS A 131 10.17 -19.54 1.25
CA LYS A 131 10.87 -20.83 1.10
C LYS A 131 9.95 -22.06 1.17
N ASP A 132 8.84 -21.95 1.89
CA ASP A 132 7.85 -23.02 2.07
C ASP A 132 6.74 -22.99 0.99
N LEU A 133 6.77 -22.02 0.07
CA LEU A 133 5.84 -21.93 -1.06
C LEU A 133 6.41 -22.63 -2.30
N PRO A 134 5.55 -23.11 -3.22
CA PRO A 134 6.01 -23.71 -4.47
C PRO A 134 7.00 -22.83 -5.24
N PRO A 135 8.00 -23.45 -5.91
CA PRO A 135 9.00 -22.71 -6.68
C PRO A 135 8.43 -22.06 -7.94
N ASP A 136 7.26 -22.50 -8.41
CA ASP A 136 6.56 -21.93 -9.55
C ASP A 136 5.37 -21.07 -9.10
N LEU A 137 5.22 -19.91 -9.74
CA LEU A 137 4.05 -19.05 -9.61
C LEU A 137 3.18 -19.09 -10.86
N ARG A 138 1.88 -18.89 -10.66
CA ARG A 138 0.94 -18.67 -11.77
C ARG A 138 0.96 -17.20 -12.17
N VAL A 139 1.00 -16.96 -13.47
CA VAL A 139 0.80 -15.66 -14.09
C VAL A 139 -0.66 -15.56 -14.49
N PHE A 140 -1.34 -14.49 -14.09
CA PHE A 140 -2.77 -14.29 -14.38
C PHE A 140 -2.96 -13.12 -15.32
N LEU A 141 -4.10 -13.08 -16.02
CA LEU A 141 -4.54 -11.83 -16.61
C LEU A 141 -4.86 -10.81 -15.51
N PRO A 142 -4.64 -9.50 -15.76
CA PRO A 142 -4.97 -8.48 -14.78
C PRO A 142 -6.48 -8.22 -14.77
N GLN A 143 -7.00 -7.93 -13.58
CA GLN A 143 -8.29 -7.31 -13.37
C GLN A 143 -8.06 -5.96 -12.68
N PHE A 144 -8.72 -4.92 -13.16
CA PHE A 144 -8.70 -3.61 -12.52
C PHE A 144 -10.04 -3.35 -11.83
N THR A 145 -9.99 -2.97 -10.55
CA THR A 145 -11.20 -2.78 -9.73
C THR A 145 -11.39 -1.32 -9.34
N SER A 146 -12.64 -0.94 -9.11
CA SER A 146 -13.02 0.34 -8.54
C SER A 146 -12.75 0.42 -7.03
N VAL A 147 -12.69 1.64 -6.50
CA VAL A 147 -12.59 1.87 -5.05
C VAL A 147 -13.76 1.24 -4.28
N GLU A 148 -14.97 1.27 -4.84
CA GLU A 148 -16.14 0.64 -4.23
C GLU A 148 -15.96 -0.88 -4.10
N GLU A 149 -15.47 -1.55 -5.15
CA GLU A 149 -15.18 -2.98 -5.11
C GLU A 149 -14.09 -3.33 -4.10
N ASP A 150 -13.04 -2.53 -4.00
CA ASP A 150 -11.96 -2.75 -3.02
C ASP A 150 -12.43 -2.58 -1.58
N LEU A 151 -13.23 -1.53 -1.32
CA LEU A 151 -13.86 -1.31 -0.03
C LEU A 151 -14.84 -2.44 0.33
N LYS A 152 -15.62 -2.92 -0.63
CA LYS A 152 -16.52 -4.07 -0.44
C LYS A 152 -15.75 -5.34 -0.09
N LYS A 153 -14.67 -5.65 -0.80
CA LYS A 153 -13.79 -6.79 -0.51
C LYS A 153 -13.18 -6.70 0.89
N TRP A 154 -12.71 -5.51 1.29
CA TRP A 154 -12.25 -5.30 2.67
C TRP A 154 -13.36 -5.56 3.68
N PHE A 155 -14.56 -5.02 3.46
CA PHE A 155 -15.69 -5.19 4.38
C PHE A 155 -16.09 -6.66 4.53
N GLU A 156 -16.21 -7.39 3.43
CA GLU A 156 -16.49 -8.84 3.44
C GLU A 156 -15.44 -9.60 4.27
N ARG A 157 -14.16 -9.24 4.10
CA ARG A 157 -13.08 -9.85 4.87
C ARG A 157 -13.13 -9.47 6.35
N ALA A 158 -13.36 -8.21 6.67
CA ALA A 158 -13.42 -7.69 8.04
C ALA A 158 -14.61 -8.23 8.84
N LYS A 159 -15.69 -8.67 8.18
CA LYS A 159 -16.76 -9.45 8.83
C LYS A 159 -16.32 -10.85 9.23
N SER A 160 -15.45 -11.47 8.43
CA SER A 160 -14.99 -12.86 8.65
C SER A 160 -13.79 -12.97 9.59
N LEU A 161 -13.00 -11.90 9.72
CA LEU A 161 -11.80 -11.86 10.55
C LEU A 161 -11.88 -10.71 11.55
N PRO A 162 -11.91 -11.01 12.87
CA PRO A 162 -11.78 -9.99 13.89
C PRO A 162 -10.53 -9.13 13.67
N HIS A 163 -10.68 -7.82 13.84
CA HIS A 163 -9.59 -6.85 13.80
C HIS A 163 -8.84 -6.73 12.46
N TYR A 164 -9.42 -7.12 11.32
CA TYR A 164 -8.80 -6.91 10.00
C TYR A 164 -8.86 -5.43 9.57
N PRO A 165 -7.72 -4.69 9.56
CA PRO A 165 -7.74 -3.26 9.32
C PRO A 165 -7.75 -2.91 7.83
N LEU A 166 -8.34 -1.77 7.52
CA LEU A 166 -8.05 -1.00 6.31
C LEU A 166 -7.23 0.22 6.73
N PHE A 167 -6.14 0.49 6.04
CA PHE A 167 -5.38 1.71 6.22
C PHE A 167 -5.60 2.63 5.02
N PHE A 168 -5.69 3.94 5.27
CA PHE A 168 -5.54 4.96 4.24
C PHE A 168 -4.39 5.88 4.60
N HIS A 169 -3.48 6.07 3.64
CA HIS A 169 -2.63 7.25 3.61
C HIS A 169 -3.34 8.32 2.81
N ILE A 170 -3.47 9.51 3.39
CA ILE A 170 -4.20 10.64 2.81
C ILE A 170 -3.22 11.80 2.67
N ILE A 171 -2.94 12.18 1.42
CA ILE A 171 -1.88 13.13 1.07
C ILE A 171 -2.50 14.24 0.21
N PRO A 172 -2.54 15.50 0.68
CA PRO A 172 -3.06 16.59 -0.13
C PRO A 172 -2.20 16.79 -1.38
N LEU A 173 -2.84 16.98 -2.53
CA LEU A 173 -2.19 17.31 -3.79
C LEU A 173 -1.86 18.80 -3.80
N VAL A 174 -0.65 19.14 -3.37
CA VAL A 174 -0.16 20.52 -3.27
C VAL A 174 1.01 20.77 -4.21
N PRO A 175 1.19 22.02 -4.69
CA PRO A 175 2.41 22.42 -5.36
C PRO A 175 3.63 22.10 -4.50
N GLY A 176 4.62 21.40 -5.05
CA GLY A 176 5.86 21.03 -4.36
C GLY A 176 6.01 19.55 -4.00
N LEU A 177 4.95 18.72 -4.05
CA LEU A 177 5.06 17.27 -3.80
C LEU A 177 5.48 16.42 -5.01
N SER A 178 5.76 17.03 -6.16
CA SER A 178 6.01 16.31 -7.43
C SER A 178 4.92 15.28 -7.81
N ILE A 179 3.77 15.29 -7.13
CA ILE A 179 2.56 14.53 -7.45
C ILE A 179 1.44 15.52 -7.74
N ASN A 180 0.70 15.26 -8.82
CA ASN A 180 -0.45 16.08 -9.19
C ASN A 180 -1.51 15.20 -9.88
N ALA A 181 -2.75 15.66 -9.87
CA ALA A 181 -3.91 14.91 -10.37
C ALA A 181 -3.80 14.56 -11.85
N LYS A 182 -3.23 15.45 -12.69
CA LYS A 182 -3.12 15.23 -14.13
C LYS A 182 -2.15 14.08 -14.42
N THR A 183 -0.94 14.15 -13.88
CA THR A 183 0.08 13.09 -14.07
C THR A 183 -0.40 11.75 -13.52
N TYR A 184 -1.09 11.74 -12.36
CA TYR A 184 -1.68 10.50 -11.84
C TYR A 184 -2.67 9.88 -12.83
N ARG A 185 -3.58 10.68 -13.42
CA ARG A 185 -4.54 10.19 -14.42
C ARG A 185 -3.86 9.65 -15.67
N GLU A 186 -2.89 10.37 -16.21
CA GLU A 186 -2.11 9.95 -17.39
C GLU A 186 -1.40 8.61 -17.13
N ASN A 187 -0.79 8.45 -15.95
CA ASN A 187 -0.16 7.18 -15.55
C ASN A 187 -1.20 6.04 -15.43
N VAL A 188 -2.37 6.31 -14.85
CA VAL A 188 -3.45 5.32 -14.74
C VAL A 188 -3.93 4.88 -16.12
N GLU A 189 -4.18 5.80 -17.03
CA GLU A 189 -4.60 5.50 -18.39
C GLU A 189 -3.57 4.64 -19.13
N TYR A 190 -2.28 4.99 -18.99
CA TYR A 190 -1.18 4.19 -19.54
C TYR A 190 -1.20 2.76 -19.01
N LEU A 191 -1.32 2.56 -17.69
CA LEU A 191 -1.32 1.24 -17.06
C LEU A 191 -2.54 0.40 -17.46
N LEU A 192 -3.71 1.03 -17.58
CA LEU A 192 -4.94 0.38 -18.06
C LEU A 192 -4.85 -0.03 -19.54
N ALA A 193 -4.11 0.73 -20.35
CA ALA A 193 -3.85 0.41 -21.75
C ALA A 193 -2.82 -0.72 -21.91
N GLU A 194 -1.73 -0.70 -21.11
CA GLU A 194 -0.68 -1.72 -21.15
C GLU A 194 -1.22 -3.11 -20.80
N LYS A 195 -2.15 -3.20 -19.83
CA LYS A 195 -2.74 -4.46 -19.35
C LYS A 195 -1.70 -5.54 -19.05
N ALA A 196 -0.57 -5.13 -18.46
CA ALA A 196 0.49 -6.05 -18.07
C ALA A 196 -0.09 -7.19 -17.21
N ASN A 197 0.33 -8.43 -17.48
CA ASN A 197 -0.10 -9.60 -16.71
C ASN A 197 0.13 -9.42 -15.21
N TYR A 198 -0.68 -10.09 -14.39
CA TYR A 198 -0.50 -10.08 -12.95
C TYR A 198 0.46 -11.20 -12.51
N THR A 199 1.50 -10.82 -11.77
CA THR A 199 2.40 -11.74 -11.07
C THR A 199 2.54 -11.29 -9.63
N LEU A 200 2.35 -12.21 -8.67
CA LEU A 200 2.43 -11.86 -7.24
C LEU A 200 3.86 -11.48 -6.83
N HIS A 201 4.84 -12.19 -7.37
CA HIS A 201 6.28 -12.00 -7.13
C HIS A 201 7.03 -11.97 -8.46
N SER A 202 8.25 -11.45 -8.42
CA SER A 202 9.18 -11.48 -9.54
C SER A 202 9.56 -12.90 -9.93
N THR A 203 9.90 -13.07 -11.20
CA THR A 203 10.14 -14.38 -11.82
C THR A 203 11.50 -14.44 -12.48
N LEU A 204 12.02 -15.64 -12.68
CA LEU A 204 13.19 -15.86 -13.51
C LEU A 204 12.77 -15.76 -14.98
N HIS A 205 13.54 -14.99 -15.76
CA HIS A 205 13.30 -14.93 -17.20
C HIS A 205 13.56 -16.32 -17.82
N PRO A 206 12.67 -16.84 -18.68
CA PRO A 206 12.75 -18.22 -19.16
C PRO A 206 13.97 -18.50 -20.05
N LEU A 207 14.53 -17.46 -20.67
CA LEU A 207 15.62 -17.57 -21.66
C LEU A 207 16.88 -16.78 -21.31
N TYR A 208 16.84 -15.91 -20.30
CA TYR A 208 17.94 -14.98 -20.02
C TYR A 208 18.24 -15.01 -18.53
N ASP A 209 19.48 -14.77 -18.16
CA ASP A 209 19.90 -14.72 -16.76
C ASP A 209 19.58 -13.34 -16.15
N ARG A 210 18.28 -13.06 -16.04
CA ARG A 210 17.73 -11.83 -15.44
C ARG A 210 16.40 -12.10 -14.78
N TYR A 211 16.03 -11.23 -13.85
CA TYR A 211 14.74 -11.28 -13.18
C TYR A 211 13.71 -10.43 -13.94
N ILE A 212 12.47 -10.93 -14.03
CA ILE A 212 11.32 -10.18 -14.51
C ILE A 212 10.62 -9.60 -13.27
N PRO A 213 10.55 -8.27 -13.12
CA PRO A 213 9.87 -7.65 -11.99
C PRO A 213 8.41 -8.06 -11.88
N ALA A 214 7.91 -8.23 -10.65
CA ALA A 214 6.51 -8.49 -10.42
C ALA A 214 5.63 -7.34 -10.94
N SER A 215 4.45 -7.66 -11.44
CA SER A 215 3.46 -6.68 -11.87
C SER A 215 2.16 -6.90 -11.10
N ASN A 216 2.15 -6.46 -9.84
CA ASN A 216 1.07 -6.62 -8.87
C ASN A 216 0.48 -5.27 -8.43
N CYS A 217 -0.37 -5.32 -7.40
CA CYS A 217 -1.01 -4.16 -6.79
C CYS A 217 -0.02 -3.10 -6.28
N ASN A 218 1.15 -3.49 -5.76
CA ASN A 218 2.17 -2.56 -5.28
C ASN A 218 2.78 -1.79 -6.45
N SER A 219 3.26 -2.50 -7.47
CA SER A 219 3.85 -1.87 -8.67
C SER A 219 2.87 -0.95 -9.39
N ALA A 220 1.60 -1.37 -9.53
CA ALA A 220 0.57 -0.55 -10.17
C ALA A 220 0.26 0.72 -9.36
N THR A 221 0.22 0.61 -8.03
CA THR A 221 0.03 1.76 -7.14
C THR A 221 1.21 2.73 -7.23
N GLU A 222 2.44 2.21 -7.17
CA GLU A 222 3.64 3.03 -7.30
C GLU A 222 3.68 3.75 -8.65
N GLN A 223 3.45 3.02 -9.74
CA GLN A 223 3.52 3.56 -11.09
C GLN A 223 2.42 4.58 -11.37
N ALA A 224 1.23 4.42 -10.79
CA ALA A 224 0.18 5.42 -10.86
C ALA A 224 0.63 6.75 -10.21
N ILE A 225 1.32 6.67 -9.07
CA ILE A 225 1.74 7.84 -8.29
C ILE A 225 2.99 8.51 -8.88
N PHE A 226 4.01 7.72 -9.22
CA PHE A 226 5.36 8.20 -9.54
C PHE A 226 5.78 8.00 -11.01
N GLY A 227 4.98 7.31 -11.81
CA GLY A 227 5.20 7.11 -13.24
C GLY A 227 5.46 5.65 -13.65
N PRO A 228 5.20 5.27 -14.91
CA PRO A 228 5.19 3.88 -15.38
C PRO A 228 6.54 3.15 -15.32
N HIS A 229 7.63 3.89 -15.14
CA HIS A 229 8.99 3.34 -15.11
C HIS A 229 9.51 3.07 -13.70
N THR A 230 8.78 3.43 -12.64
CA THR A 230 9.18 3.15 -11.25
C THR A 230 8.96 1.68 -10.89
N ARG A 231 9.95 1.08 -10.23
CA ARG A 231 9.97 -0.36 -9.91
C ARG A 231 10.71 -0.62 -8.59
N SER A 232 10.30 0.01 -7.49
CA SER A 232 11.01 -0.13 -6.22
C SER A 232 10.27 -0.99 -5.19
N VAL A 233 9.00 -1.35 -5.41
CA VAL A 233 8.16 -1.98 -4.37
C VAL A 233 7.47 -3.29 -4.77
N GLN A 234 7.74 -3.81 -5.97
CA GLN A 234 7.00 -4.96 -6.51
C GLN A 234 7.12 -6.24 -5.68
N ASP A 235 8.25 -6.53 -5.02
CA ASP A 235 8.41 -7.74 -4.20
C ASP A 235 8.17 -7.50 -2.69
N MET A 236 7.79 -6.29 -2.30
CA MET A 236 7.50 -5.96 -0.90
C MET A 236 6.12 -6.48 -0.47
N PHE A 237 5.91 -6.70 0.84
CA PHE A 237 4.54 -6.84 1.34
C PHE A 237 3.78 -5.52 1.20
N CYS A 238 2.46 -5.55 1.07
CA CYS A 238 1.68 -4.33 0.83
C CYS A 238 1.90 -3.24 1.90
N GLN A 239 2.05 -3.61 3.18
CA GLN A 239 2.37 -2.65 4.23
C GLN A 239 3.77 -2.04 4.07
N GLU A 240 4.76 -2.84 3.67
CA GLU A 240 6.12 -2.39 3.40
C GLU A 240 6.16 -1.46 2.18
N ALA A 241 5.50 -1.86 1.08
CA ALA A 241 5.42 -1.09 -0.15
C ALA A 241 4.81 0.29 0.06
N VAL A 242 3.70 0.39 0.82
CA VAL A 242 3.08 1.70 1.07
C VAL A 242 3.97 2.60 1.92
N MET A 243 4.69 2.04 2.89
CA MET A 243 5.65 2.81 3.68
C MET A 243 6.80 3.32 2.83
N GLU A 244 7.34 2.49 1.93
CA GLU A 244 8.40 2.89 1.00
C GLU A 244 7.91 4.02 0.08
N MET A 245 6.74 3.85 -0.54
CA MET A 245 6.12 4.86 -1.41
C MET A 245 5.91 6.20 -0.69
N VAL A 246 5.30 6.18 0.50
CA VAL A 246 4.98 7.41 1.24
C VAL A 246 6.25 8.06 1.79
N SER A 247 7.28 7.30 2.15
CA SER A 247 8.55 7.85 2.65
C SER A 247 9.25 8.77 1.62
N LYS A 248 8.96 8.62 0.32
CA LYS A 248 9.45 9.50 -0.75
C LYS A 248 8.85 10.92 -0.67
N LEU A 249 7.72 11.09 0.03
CA LEU A 249 6.96 12.33 0.14
C LEU A 249 7.06 12.99 1.52
N VAL A 250 7.76 12.35 2.47
CA VAL A 250 7.82 12.74 3.88
C VAL A 250 9.07 13.55 4.18
N GLU A 251 8.95 14.60 4.99
CA GLU A 251 10.08 15.40 5.47
C GLU A 251 10.87 14.66 6.58
N ASP A 252 10.15 14.15 7.59
CA ASP A 252 10.71 13.45 8.75
C ASP A 252 10.33 11.96 8.70
N LYS A 253 11.21 11.15 8.10
CA LYS A 253 10.99 9.72 7.91
C LYS A 253 10.89 8.97 9.23
N GLU A 254 11.64 9.37 10.25
CA GLU A 254 11.64 8.69 11.56
C GLU A 254 10.28 8.85 12.23
N LYS A 255 9.76 10.08 12.27
CA LYS A 255 8.43 10.36 12.84
C LYS A 255 7.31 9.64 12.08
N TYR A 256 7.41 9.56 10.75
CA TYR A 256 6.45 8.80 9.94
C TYR A 256 6.47 7.31 10.29
N LEU A 257 7.64 6.70 10.44
CA LEU A 257 7.77 5.29 10.83
C LEU A 257 7.23 5.04 12.25
N GLN A 258 7.52 5.92 13.22
CA GLN A 258 6.96 5.84 14.57
C GLN A 258 5.42 5.93 14.57
N THR A 259 4.86 6.80 13.73
CA THR A 259 3.40 6.95 13.56
C THR A 259 2.78 5.71 12.91
N SER A 260 3.45 5.14 11.91
CA SER A 260 3.04 3.91 11.23
C SER A 260 3.04 2.71 12.19
N ASP A 261 4.07 2.60 13.02
CA ASP A 261 4.23 1.54 14.00
C ASP A 261 3.18 1.63 15.12
N SER A 262 2.94 2.83 15.64
CA SER A 262 1.92 3.04 16.68
C SER A 262 0.48 2.81 16.20
N LEU A 263 0.22 2.90 14.89
CA LEU A 263 -1.03 2.44 14.28
C LEU A 263 -1.05 0.93 13.99
N GLY A 264 0.10 0.26 14.04
CA GLY A 264 0.26 -1.16 13.77
C GLY A 264 0.30 -1.50 12.27
N LEU A 265 0.68 -0.54 11.41
CA LEU A 265 0.88 -0.79 9.98
C LEU A 265 2.07 -1.74 9.73
N THR A 266 3.08 -1.69 10.60
CA THR A 266 4.31 -2.49 10.57
C THR A 266 4.15 -3.92 11.10
N GLN A 267 2.96 -4.31 11.58
CA GLN A 267 2.77 -5.61 12.22
C GLN A 267 2.77 -6.75 11.19
N GLY A 268 3.54 -7.79 11.47
CA GLY A 268 3.54 -9.05 10.71
C GLY A 268 4.20 -8.98 9.33
N ILE A 269 5.07 -7.99 9.08
CA ILE A 269 5.87 -7.92 7.85
C ILE A 269 7.32 -8.33 8.06
N GLU A 270 7.83 -9.14 7.13
CA GLU A 270 9.26 -9.39 6.94
C GLU A 270 9.71 -8.57 5.72
N LYS A 271 10.75 -7.75 5.89
CA LYS A 271 11.25 -6.87 4.83
C LYS A 271 11.77 -7.68 3.64
N SER A 272 11.60 -7.14 2.43
CA SER A 272 12.19 -7.73 1.24
C SER A 272 13.70 -7.49 1.22
N GLU A 273 14.46 -8.53 0.92
CA GLU A 273 15.89 -8.43 0.62
C GLU A 273 16.15 -8.14 -0.88
N ILE A 274 15.10 -8.18 -1.70
CA ILE A 274 15.18 -7.93 -3.14
C ILE A 274 15.19 -6.42 -3.37
N THR A 275 16.25 -5.93 -4.00
CA THR A 275 16.46 -4.52 -4.36
C THR A 275 16.36 -4.34 -5.88
N GLU A 276 16.34 -3.08 -6.34
CA GLU A 276 16.33 -2.78 -7.78
C GLU A 276 17.55 -3.32 -8.53
N GLU A 277 18.69 -3.45 -7.83
CA GLU A 277 19.93 -4.00 -8.38
C GLU A 277 19.76 -5.45 -8.82
N ASN A 278 18.91 -6.22 -8.12
CA ASN A 278 18.65 -7.62 -8.47
C ASN A 278 17.97 -7.79 -9.85
N TYR A 279 17.35 -6.74 -10.41
CA TYR A 279 16.73 -6.81 -11.75
C TYR A 279 17.66 -6.39 -12.88
N ARG A 280 18.86 -5.90 -12.57
CA ARG A 280 19.86 -5.58 -13.59
C ARG A 280 20.41 -6.88 -14.18
N ALA A 281 20.78 -6.84 -15.46
CA ALA A 281 21.38 -7.99 -16.10
C ALA A 281 22.77 -8.26 -15.48
N LEU A 282 23.11 -9.52 -15.25
CA LEU A 282 24.40 -9.92 -14.64
C LEU A 282 25.63 -9.46 -15.45
N PHE A 283 25.46 -9.12 -16.73
CA PHE A 283 26.53 -8.60 -17.59
C PHE A 283 26.75 -7.08 -17.49
N THR A 284 26.02 -6.38 -16.61
CA THR A 284 26.11 -4.92 -16.42
C THR A 284 26.63 -4.51 -15.03
N ALA A 285 27.05 -5.49 -14.21
CA ALA A 285 27.68 -5.29 -12.91
C ALA A 285 29.21 -5.35 -13.01
#